data_AF-A0A2G5E5F5-F1
#
_entry.id   AF-A0A2G5E5F5-F1
#
_cell.length_a   1.000
_cell.length_b   1.000
_cell.length_c   1.000
_cell.angle_alpha   90.00
_cell.angle_beta   90.00
_cell.angle_gamma   90.00
#
_symmetry.space_group_name_H-M   'P 1'
#
loop_
_entity.id
_entity.type
_entity.pdbx_description
1 polymer ?
#
loop_
_entity_poly.entity_id
_entity_poly.type
_entity_poly.pdbx_seq_one_letter_code
_entity_poly.pdbx_strand_id
1 'polypeptide(L)'
;RKLENMDVLVKEENIEIPIKQEKITSNNNNYCNSNSNSKTIEPICVIELSDSDSESSSSSSEDDSEEDNENSGNGKRSRVINGGDLSKKKKKKKQRFDNLGIVLPLGFLDPLPPPPPLVEEEEEVRLPLPEPVRSSSFVIQSCKQFWKAGDYEDSSPVDAASSTSTVGMDHVRVHPKFLHSNATSHKWALGAFAELLDNALDEVCYGATFVNVDMLKNKKDGTRMLLIEDNGGGMNPDKMRQCMSLGYSAKSKLANVIGQYGNGFKTSTMRLGADVIVFSRCRGKDGERPTQTVGMLSYTFLRSTAKEDIVVPMLDFEGVGLEWNKLMRSCSGDWNLNVETIVQWSPYSSEADLFHQFDTIGDHGTRVIIYNLWEDDQGELELDFDTNRHDIQIRGVNRDEKKIEMARQFPNSRHFLTYRHSLRSYASILYLKLPRGFRIVLRGMDVEHHNIINDLMLTQEITYRPQPGSDGVPKDPNMVAIITLGFVKDAKDHIDVQGFNVYHKNRLIKPFWRVWNAAGSDGRGVIGVLEANFVEPAHDKQGFERTNVLSRLEQRLVQMQKTYWSTYCHKIGYAPRRHKKLLGESATSFSFLFTFGNKKDCDFCDIFSPLMFCG
;
A
#
# COMPACT_ATOMS: atom_id res chain seq x y z
N ARG A 1 -39.06 -6.99 -46.39
CA ARG A 1 -40.34 -6.36 -45.98
C ARG A 1 -40.14 -6.04 -44.50
N LYS A 2 -39.52 -4.91 -44.13
CA LYS A 2 -40.01 -3.52 -44.08
C LYS A 2 -41.29 -3.36 -43.24
N LEU A 3 -41.27 -2.29 -42.43
CA LEU A 3 -42.31 -1.64 -41.60
C LEU A 3 -42.15 -1.94 -40.09
N GLU A 4 -42.15 -1.00 -39.15
CA GLU A 4 -42.07 0.48 -39.11
C GLU A 4 -41.98 0.83 -37.60
N ASN A 5 -40.91 1.50 -37.13
CA ASN A 5 -40.91 2.85 -36.55
C ASN A 5 -42.23 3.34 -35.89
N MET A 6 -42.22 3.47 -34.57
CA MET A 6 -42.95 4.52 -33.85
C MET A 6 -42.02 5.18 -32.82
N ASP A 7 -41.63 6.41 -33.13
CA ASP A 7 -41.10 7.39 -32.20
C ASP A 7 -42.25 7.95 -31.35
N VAL A 8 -42.08 7.98 -30.03
CA VAL A 8 -42.88 8.83 -29.14
C VAL A 8 -41.91 9.70 -28.34
N LEU A 9 -41.70 10.91 -28.86
CA LEU A 9 -41.10 12.05 -28.17
C LEU A 9 -42.12 12.59 -27.17
N VAL A 10 -41.88 12.42 -25.87
CA VAL A 10 -42.56 13.21 -24.83
C VAL A 10 -41.65 14.38 -24.47
N LYS A 11 -42.10 15.57 -24.84
CA LYS A 11 -41.59 16.86 -24.36
C LYS A 11 -42.06 17.04 -22.92
N GLU A 12 -41.14 17.22 -21.98
CA GLU A 12 -41.45 17.86 -20.71
C GLU A 12 -41.00 19.32 -20.79
N GLU A 13 -41.98 20.21 -20.85
CA GLU A 13 -41.82 21.66 -20.78
C GLU A 13 -41.72 22.10 -19.32
N ASN A 14 -40.70 22.92 -19.06
CA ASN A 14 -40.51 23.69 -17.84
C ASN A 14 -41.69 24.64 -17.59
N ILE A 15 -42.23 24.62 -16.37
CA ILE A 15 -43.08 25.69 -15.84
C ILE A 15 -42.47 26.15 -14.50
N GLU A 16 -41.69 27.23 -14.57
CA GLU A 16 -41.34 28.08 -13.42
C GLU A 16 -42.49 29.08 -13.19
N ILE A 17 -42.98 29.18 -11.95
CA ILE A 17 -43.80 30.32 -11.49
C ILE A 17 -43.16 30.85 -10.20
N PRO A 18 -42.89 32.17 -10.10
CA PRO A 18 -42.15 32.77 -8.99
C PRO A 18 -43.08 33.19 -7.85
N ILE A 19 -42.61 33.08 -6.61
CA ILE A 19 -43.21 33.78 -5.46
C ILE A 19 -42.11 34.62 -4.79
N LYS A 20 -42.38 35.93 -4.69
CA LYS A 20 -41.60 36.97 -4.01
C LYS A 20 -42.46 37.59 -2.91
N GLN A 21 -41.77 38.25 -1.97
CA GLN A 21 -42.22 39.13 -0.86
C GLN A 21 -42.37 38.44 0.50
N GLU A 22 -41.91 38.97 1.64
CA GLU A 22 -41.30 40.28 1.94
C GLU A 22 -40.57 40.25 3.31
N LYS A 23 -39.63 41.19 3.47
CA LYS A 23 -38.92 41.53 4.71
C LYS A 23 -39.83 42.31 5.66
N ILE A 24 -39.75 42.04 6.97
CA ILE A 24 -40.07 43.02 8.01
C ILE A 24 -38.90 43.10 8.99
N THR A 25 -38.18 44.23 8.91
CA THR A 25 -37.28 44.77 9.93
C THR A 25 -38.08 45.52 10.98
N SER A 26 -37.73 45.39 12.26
CA SER A 26 -38.06 46.37 13.29
C SER A 26 -36.94 46.43 14.31
N ASN A 27 -36.21 47.55 14.26
CA ASN A 27 -35.36 48.06 15.33
C ASN A 27 -36.22 48.43 16.54
N ASN A 28 -35.71 48.21 17.75
CA ASN A 28 -35.73 49.24 18.78
C ASN A 28 -34.67 48.97 19.87
N ASN A 29 -33.77 49.93 20.00
CA ASN A 29 -32.92 50.14 21.18
C ASN A 29 -33.79 50.53 22.38
N ASN A 30 -33.40 50.12 23.59
CA ASN A 30 -33.14 51.08 24.68
C ASN A 30 -32.41 50.45 25.87
N TYR A 31 -31.43 51.21 26.34
CA TYR A 31 -30.66 51.11 27.57
C TYR A 31 -31.56 51.05 28.83
N CYS A 32 -31.12 50.32 29.86
CA CYS A 32 -30.70 50.95 31.13
C CYS A 32 -30.06 49.97 32.13
N ASN A 33 -28.87 50.41 32.51
CA ASN A 33 -27.94 50.06 33.58
C ASN A 33 -28.56 49.89 35.00
N SER A 34 -28.02 48.98 35.81
CA SER A 34 -27.67 49.27 37.21
C SER A 34 -26.64 48.29 37.79
N ASN A 35 -25.55 48.90 38.28
CA ASN A 35 -24.39 48.34 38.99
C ASN A 35 -24.72 47.81 40.39
N SER A 36 -23.90 46.88 40.90
CA SER A 36 -23.08 47.12 42.10
C SER A 36 -22.03 46.02 42.39
N ASN A 37 -20.75 46.44 42.35
CA ASN A 37 -19.59 46.15 43.22
C ASN A 37 -19.21 44.70 43.57
N SER A 38 -18.07 44.15 43.11
CA SER A 38 -16.64 44.48 43.36
C SER A 38 -16.07 43.97 44.69
N LYS A 39 -15.10 43.02 44.61
CA LYS A 39 -13.71 43.21 45.06
C LYS A 39 -12.84 41.96 44.83
N THR A 40 -11.82 42.19 44.01
CA THR A 40 -10.48 41.60 43.88
C THR A 40 -9.84 40.99 45.14
N ILE A 41 -9.06 39.91 44.96
CA ILE A 41 -7.69 39.68 45.49
C ILE A 41 -6.99 38.60 44.61
N GLU A 42 -5.81 38.92 44.12
CA GLU A 42 -4.70 38.06 43.67
C GLU A 42 -3.41 38.67 44.27
N PRO A 43 -2.20 38.05 44.23
CA PRO A 43 -1.79 36.67 43.89
C PRO A 43 -0.82 36.07 44.96
N ILE A 44 -0.30 34.85 44.75
CA ILE A 44 1.12 34.44 44.98
C ILE A 44 1.35 32.99 44.51
N CYS A 45 2.53 32.80 43.93
CA CYS A 45 3.05 31.68 43.15
C CYS A 45 3.50 30.41 43.90
N VAL A 46 3.86 29.41 43.07
CA VAL A 46 4.89 28.36 43.20
C VAL A 46 4.42 26.99 43.69
N ILE A 47 4.40 25.99 42.78
CA ILE A 47 5.28 24.80 42.76
C ILE A 47 5.15 24.16 41.37
N GLU A 48 6.22 24.28 40.59
CA GLU A 48 6.57 23.35 39.49
C GLU A 48 7.20 22.10 40.11
N LEU A 49 6.89 20.93 39.54
CA LEU A 49 7.73 19.74 39.65
C LEU A 49 7.88 19.12 38.25
N SER A 50 9.05 19.36 37.67
CA SER A 50 9.74 18.50 36.69
C SER A 50 10.12 17.17 37.37
N ASP A 51 10.08 16.02 36.69
CA ASP A 51 11.17 15.33 35.95
C ASP A 51 10.82 13.82 36.04
N SER A 52 11.20 12.86 35.20
CA SER A 52 11.90 12.77 33.91
C SER A 52 11.89 11.29 33.46
N ASP A 53 12.33 11.08 32.21
CA ASP A 53 12.98 9.88 31.63
C ASP A 53 12.15 8.71 31.05
N SER A 54 12.15 8.64 29.71
CA SER A 54 12.52 7.40 29.01
C SER A 54 13.16 7.70 27.65
N GLU A 55 14.43 7.35 27.58
CA GLU A 55 15.31 7.26 26.43
C GLU A 55 14.65 6.58 25.20
N SER A 56 14.83 7.16 24.02
CA SER A 56 14.92 6.36 22.78
C SER A 56 15.78 7.04 21.72
N SER A 57 16.89 6.37 21.46
CA SER A 57 17.73 6.33 20.27
C SER A 57 17.27 7.13 19.05
N SER A 58 18.13 8.07 18.65
CA SER A 58 18.19 8.68 17.33
C SER A 58 18.38 7.63 16.23
N SER A 59 17.34 7.43 15.42
CA SER A 59 17.48 6.86 14.07
C SER A 59 17.26 8.00 13.09
N SER A 60 18.31 8.35 12.36
CA SER A 60 18.35 9.36 11.32
C SER A 60 17.45 8.94 10.15
N SER A 61 16.30 9.57 10.02
CA SER A 61 15.50 9.60 8.80
C SER A 61 16.06 10.69 7.88
N GLU A 62 16.59 10.27 6.73
CA GLU A 62 16.91 11.16 5.62
C GLU A 62 15.58 11.57 4.96
N ASP A 63 15.17 12.82 5.19
CA ASP A 63 14.16 13.51 4.40
C ASP A 63 14.86 14.26 3.26
N ASP A 64 14.51 13.91 2.02
CA ASP A 64 14.91 14.60 0.80
C ASP A 64 14.06 15.87 0.63
N SER A 65 14.55 16.99 1.17
CA SER A 65 14.11 18.33 0.80
C SER A 65 15.09 18.93 -0.21
N GLU A 66 14.66 19.10 -1.45
CA GLU A 66 15.41 19.81 -2.49
C GLU A 66 15.41 21.31 -2.20
N GLU A 67 16.58 21.88 -1.86
CA GLU A 67 16.81 23.33 -1.84
C GLU A 67 17.65 23.75 -3.04
N ASP A 68 17.02 24.52 -3.93
CA ASP A 68 17.63 25.28 -5.02
C ASP A 68 18.50 26.41 -4.45
N ASN A 69 19.79 26.46 -4.79
CA ASN A 69 20.66 27.60 -4.47
C ASN A 69 21.02 28.38 -5.73
N GLU A 70 20.43 29.57 -5.86
CA GLU A 70 20.84 30.60 -6.80
C GLU A 70 22.14 31.28 -6.35
N ASN A 71 22.98 31.51 -7.34
CA ASN A 71 24.33 32.04 -7.26
C ASN A 71 24.33 33.57 -7.10
N SER A 72 25.14 34.11 -6.20
CA SER A 72 25.67 35.49 -6.32
C SER A 72 26.93 35.74 -5.49
N GLY A 73 28.03 36.04 -6.19
CA GLY A 73 28.83 37.23 -5.88
C GLY A 73 30.10 37.11 -5.02
N ASN A 74 31.25 37.00 -5.71
CA ASN A 74 32.51 37.73 -5.48
C ASN A 74 33.29 37.64 -4.15
N GLY A 75 34.61 37.35 -4.26
CA GLY A 75 35.61 37.95 -3.35
C GLY A 75 36.93 37.23 -3.04
N LYS A 76 37.88 37.22 -3.98
CA LYS A 76 39.37 37.34 -3.84
C LYS A 76 40.14 36.91 -2.56
N ARG A 77 41.18 36.08 -2.79
CA ARG A 77 42.62 36.09 -2.30
C ARG A 77 42.85 35.99 -0.77
N SER A 78 43.90 35.39 -0.20
CA SER A 78 45.33 35.24 -0.59
C SER A 78 46.06 34.13 0.21
N ARG A 79 47.14 33.60 -0.40
CA ARG A 79 48.23 32.76 0.17
C ARG A 79 49.17 33.53 1.11
N VAL A 80 49.84 32.82 2.04
CA VAL A 80 51.29 32.84 2.45
C VAL A 80 51.48 31.61 3.40
N ILE A 81 52.28 30.55 3.21
CA ILE A 81 53.73 30.24 3.06
C ILE A 81 54.64 30.48 4.29
N ASN A 82 55.07 29.39 4.94
CA ASN A 82 56.42 29.05 5.45
C ASN A 82 56.29 27.81 6.37
N GLY A 83 57.14 26.79 6.44
CA GLY A 83 58.43 26.45 5.84
C GLY A 83 59.23 25.56 6.81
N GLY A 84 59.52 24.30 6.42
CA GLY A 84 60.55 23.34 6.93
C GLY A 84 60.56 22.95 8.42
N ASP A 85 61.16 21.85 8.90
CA ASP A 85 61.66 20.57 8.39
C ASP A 85 61.93 19.69 9.66
N LEU A 86 62.07 18.37 9.47
CA LEU A 86 62.73 17.37 10.34
C LEU A 86 62.00 16.73 11.56
N SER A 87 61.54 15.50 11.30
CA SER A 87 61.86 14.26 12.04
C SER A 87 61.29 14.02 13.47
N LYS A 88 60.40 13.01 13.59
CA LYS A 88 60.57 11.76 14.38
C LYS A 88 59.22 11.14 14.77
N LYS A 89 59.18 9.80 14.65
CA LYS A 89 58.15 8.86 15.12
C LYS A 89 57.60 9.21 16.52
N LYS A 90 56.28 9.06 16.75
CA LYS A 90 55.71 8.31 17.90
C LYS A 90 54.17 8.24 17.92
N LYS A 91 53.69 6.99 18.08
CA LYS A 91 52.64 6.47 18.98
C LYS A 91 51.42 7.34 19.31
N LYS A 92 50.26 6.72 19.02
CA LYS A 92 48.95 6.80 19.70
C LYS A 92 49.02 7.29 21.16
N LYS A 93 48.20 8.29 21.50
CA LYS A 93 47.44 8.30 22.77
C LYS A 93 46.24 9.25 22.69
N LYS A 94 45.06 8.69 22.99
CA LYS A 94 43.85 9.38 23.44
C LYS A 94 44.19 10.29 24.62
N GLN A 95 43.66 11.50 24.64
CA GLN A 95 43.48 12.27 25.86
C GLN A 95 42.05 12.81 25.90
N ARG A 96 41.36 12.44 26.98
CA ARG A 96 40.05 12.92 27.42
C ARG A 96 40.15 14.40 27.84
N PHE A 97 39.04 15.12 27.69
CA PHE A 97 38.60 16.07 28.70
C PHE A 97 37.18 15.68 29.10
N ASP A 98 37.07 15.22 30.34
CA ASP A 98 35.82 15.13 31.09
C ASP A 98 35.52 16.53 31.66
N ASN A 99 34.26 16.95 31.67
CA ASN A 99 33.62 17.60 32.82
C ASN A 99 32.16 17.95 32.53
N LEU A 100 31.24 17.13 33.05
CA LEU A 100 30.23 17.51 34.04
C LEU A 100 29.74 16.20 34.69
N GLY A 101 29.87 16.12 36.01
CA GLY A 101 29.95 14.87 36.76
C GLY A 101 28.60 14.29 37.19
N ILE A 102 28.53 12.96 37.11
CA ILE A 102 27.62 12.12 37.90
C ILE A 102 28.50 11.04 38.54
N VAL A 103 28.49 10.96 39.87
CA VAL A 103 29.21 9.94 40.65
C VAL A 103 28.26 8.76 40.87
N LEU A 104 28.58 7.58 40.32
CA LEU A 104 27.85 6.33 40.61
C LEU A 104 28.41 5.66 41.88
N PRO A 105 27.57 5.00 42.71
CA PRO A 105 28.03 4.26 43.89
C PRO A 105 28.98 3.10 43.54
N LEU A 106 29.91 2.79 44.45
CA LEU A 106 30.85 1.68 44.32
C LEU A 106 30.10 0.32 44.28
N GLY A 107 30.31 -0.48 43.22
CA GLY A 107 29.79 -1.84 43.06
C GLY A 107 28.69 -2.04 41.99
N PHE A 108 28.28 -0.98 41.28
CA PHE A 108 27.17 -1.04 40.30
C PHE A 108 27.46 -1.88 39.03
N LEU A 109 28.72 -2.29 38.80
CA LEU A 109 29.14 -3.05 37.62
C LEU A 109 29.78 -4.42 37.96
N ASP A 110 29.63 -4.91 39.19
CA ASP A 110 30.16 -6.22 39.55
C ASP A 110 29.23 -7.35 39.06
N PRO A 111 29.76 -8.40 38.39
CA PRO A 111 28.97 -9.53 37.91
C PRO A 111 28.45 -10.41 39.06
N LEU A 112 27.22 -10.93 38.93
CA LEU A 112 26.59 -11.81 39.92
C LEU A 112 27.38 -13.13 40.10
N PRO A 113 27.52 -13.63 41.34
CA PRO A 113 28.19 -14.91 41.60
C PRO A 113 27.32 -16.11 41.13
N PRO A 114 27.95 -17.23 40.69
CA PRO A 114 27.25 -18.44 40.30
C PRO A 114 26.61 -19.15 41.51
N PRO A 115 25.47 -19.86 41.31
CA PRO A 115 24.80 -20.58 42.39
C PRO A 115 25.66 -21.76 42.92
N PRO A 116 25.63 -22.03 44.24
CA PRO A 116 26.45 -23.06 44.86
C PRO A 116 25.95 -24.50 44.59
N PRO A 117 26.83 -25.52 44.67
CA PRO A 117 26.50 -26.92 44.47
C PRO A 117 25.70 -27.48 45.67
N LEU A 118 24.65 -28.24 45.38
CA LEU A 118 23.90 -28.99 46.40
C LEU A 118 24.64 -30.30 46.72
N VAL A 119 24.86 -30.53 48.02
CA VAL A 119 25.54 -31.67 48.62
C VAL A 119 24.50 -32.76 48.95
N GLU A 120 24.92 -34.02 48.83
CA GLU A 120 24.20 -35.26 49.13
C GLU A 120 24.03 -35.50 50.65
N GLU A 121 22.91 -36.15 51.04
CA GLU A 121 22.71 -37.17 52.12
C GLU A 121 21.17 -37.35 52.33
N GLU A 122 20.56 -38.45 51.88
CA GLU A 122 20.09 -39.66 52.64
C GLU A 122 18.89 -39.37 53.60
N GLU A 123 17.76 -40.09 53.68
CA GLU A 123 17.32 -41.45 53.31
C GLU A 123 15.76 -41.54 53.21
N GLU A 124 15.28 -42.55 52.46
CA GLU A 124 13.98 -43.28 52.49
C GLU A 124 12.59 -42.56 52.56
N VAL A 125 11.73 -42.82 51.57
CA VAL A 125 10.70 -43.90 51.57
C VAL A 125 10.08 -43.98 50.15
N ARG A 126 10.15 -45.17 49.52
CA ARG A 126 9.56 -45.48 48.21
C ARG A 126 8.09 -45.87 48.34
N LEU A 127 7.23 -45.26 47.52
CA LEU A 127 5.90 -45.78 47.16
C LEU A 127 5.80 -45.90 45.62
N PRO A 128 5.02 -46.87 45.08
CA PRO A 128 5.20 -47.35 43.71
C PRO A 128 4.58 -46.43 42.65
N LEU A 129 5.25 -46.40 41.49
CA LEU A 129 4.88 -45.67 40.27
C LEU A 129 3.57 -46.22 39.65
N PRO A 130 2.60 -45.38 39.24
CA PRO A 130 1.59 -45.77 38.26
C PRO A 130 2.17 -45.69 36.84
N GLU A 131 1.80 -46.66 36.00
CA GLU A 131 2.24 -46.82 34.61
C GLU A 131 2.12 -45.54 33.76
N PRO A 132 3.00 -45.33 32.75
CA PRO A 132 2.87 -44.18 31.87
C PRO A 132 1.61 -44.31 31.02
N VAL A 133 0.61 -43.49 31.33
CA VAL A 133 -0.45 -43.15 30.39
C VAL A 133 0.24 -42.63 29.14
N ARG A 134 -0.05 -43.26 27.99
CA ARG A 134 0.43 -42.82 26.67
C ARG A 134 0.18 -41.33 26.53
N SER A 135 1.23 -40.53 26.71
CA SER A 135 1.19 -39.13 26.34
C SER A 135 1.03 -39.11 24.83
N SER A 136 -0.15 -38.71 24.37
CA SER A 136 -0.29 -38.18 23.02
C SER A 136 0.72 -37.04 22.93
N SER A 137 1.85 -37.28 22.28
CA SER A 137 2.81 -36.23 21.97
C SER A 137 2.07 -35.25 21.07
N PHE A 138 1.48 -34.22 21.68
CA PHE A 138 1.10 -33.02 20.97
C PHE A 138 2.40 -32.49 20.37
N VAL A 139 2.57 -32.72 19.08
CA VAL A 139 3.67 -32.13 18.32
C VAL A 139 3.38 -30.64 18.30
N ILE A 140 3.94 -29.91 19.27
CA ILE A 140 3.91 -28.46 19.26
C ILE A 140 4.79 -28.03 18.09
N GLN A 141 4.17 -27.75 16.94
CA GLN A 141 4.83 -27.02 15.86
C GLN A 141 5.12 -25.61 16.37
N SER A 142 6.29 -25.44 16.99
CA SER A 142 6.76 -24.13 17.44
C SER A 142 7.48 -23.43 16.29
N CYS A 143 6.81 -22.50 15.61
CA CYS A 143 7.48 -21.58 14.70
C CYS A 143 8.14 -20.46 15.51
N LYS A 144 9.46 -20.58 15.76
CA LYS A 144 10.26 -19.52 16.41
C LYS A 144 10.82 -18.48 15.41
N GLN A 145 10.48 -18.62 14.12
CA GLN A 145 10.92 -17.73 13.07
C GLN A 145 9.82 -16.70 12.80
N PHE A 146 10.01 -15.46 13.29
CA PHE A 146 9.04 -14.37 13.16
C PHE A 146 8.47 -14.25 11.73
N TRP A 147 9.34 -14.31 10.72
CA TRP A 147 8.98 -14.19 9.30
C TRP A 147 8.26 -15.40 8.70
N LYS A 148 8.24 -16.55 9.38
CA LYS A 148 7.50 -17.76 8.97
C LYS A 148 6.31 -18.07 9.88
N ALA A 149 6.05 -17.23 10.87
CA ALA A 149 4.96 -17.45 11.82
C ALA A 149 3.57 -17.13 11.23
N GLY A 150 3.52 -16.45 10.08
CA GLY A 150 2.28 -16.10 9.37
C GLY A 150 1.78 -17.15 8.37
N ASP A 151 2.60 -18.17 8.06
CA ASP A 151 2.25 -19.23 7.10
C ASP A 151 1.42 -20.31 7.81
N TYR A 152 0.11 -20.09 7.95
CA TYR A 152 -0.79 -21.04 8.60
C TYR A 152 -1.33 -22.07 7.58
N GLU A 153 -0.91 -23.33 7.70
CA GLU A 153 -1.55 -24.47 7.03
C GLU A 153 -2.87 -24.76 7.76
N ASP A 154 -3.97 -24.40 7.14
CA ASP A 154 -5.31 -24.69 7.64
C ASP A 154 -5.51 -26.22 7.55
N SER A 155 -5.40 -26.89 8.69
CA SER A 155 -5.83 -28.27 8.79
C SER A 155 -7.32 -28.34 8.47
N SER A 156 -7.69 -29.38 7.69
CA SER A 156 -9.06 -29.74 7.28
C SER A 156 -10.11 -29.46 8.36
N PRO A 157 -11.37 -29.14 7.99
CA PRO A 157 -12.40 -28.71 8.94
C PRO A 157 -12.54 -29.74 10.06
N VAL A 158 -12.00 -29.38 11.23
CA VAL A 158 -12.09 -30.20 12.42
C VAL A 158 -13.54 -30.14 12.86
N ASP A 159 -14.17 -31.30 13.00
CA ASP A 159 -15.57 -31.45 13.37
C ASP A 159 -15.99 -30.48 14.47
N ALA A 160 -17.22 -29.95 14.36
CA ALA A 160 -17.87 -29.01 15.29
C ALA A 160 -17.94 -29.48 16.76
N ALA A 161 -17.37 -30.64 17.09
CA ALA A 161 -17.19 -31.14 18.45
C ALA A 161 -15.99 -30.49 19.19
N SER A 162 -15.02 -29.90 18.49
CA SER A 162 -13.84 -29.27 19.11
C SER A 162 -14.04 -27.81 19.54
N SER A 163 -15.12 -27.13 19.13
CA SER A 163 -15.41 -25.76 19.53
C SER A 163 -15.86 -25.62 20.99
N THR A 164 -16.02 -26.74 21.70
CA THR A 164 -16.50 -26.78 23.08
C THR A 164 -15.40 -26.47 24.10
N SER A 165 -14.11 -26.44 23.71
CA SER A 165 -12.99 -26.26 24.65
C SER A 165 -12.61 -24.81 24.96
N THR A 166 -13.27 -23.81 24.34
CA THR A 166 -12.97 -22.38 24.53
C THR A 166 -14.10 -21.61 25.22
N VAL A 167 -15.18 -22.29 25.60
CA VAL A 167 -16.30 -21.68 26.32
C VAL A 167 -15.82 -21.20 27.69
N GLY A 168 -15.74 -19.88 27.88
CA GLY A 168 -15.30 -19.25 29.14
C GLY A 168 -13.92 -18.58 29.11
N MET A 169 -13.25 -18.53 27.95
CA MET A 169 -12.02 -17.75 27.78
C MET A 169 -12.31 -16.38 27.16
N ASP A 170 -11.64 -15.33 27.65
CA ASP A 170 -11.80 -13.98 27.11
C ASP A 170 -11.14 -13.86 25.72
N HIS A 171 -11.86 -13.23 24.79
CA HIS A 171 -11.34 -12.92 23.46
C HIS A 171 -10.57 -11.59 23.49
N VAL A 172 -9.53 -11.47 22.67
CA VAL A 172 -8.82 -10.20 22.48
C VAL A 172 -9.80 -9.17 21.94
N ARG A 173 -9.91 -8.05 22.65
CA ARG A 173 -10.74 -6.91 22.28
C ARG A 173 -9.92 -5.89 21.52
N VAL A 174 -10.52 -5.31 20.48
CA VAL A 174 -9.87 -4.30 19.64
C VAL A 174 -10.65 -2.99 19.78
N HIS A 175 -9.99 -2.01 20.38
CA HIS A 175 -10.57 -0.68 20.58
C HIS A 175 -10.71 0.07 19.25
N PRO A 176 -11.79 0.84 19.00
CA PRO A 176 -12.01 1.56 17.73
C PRO A 176 -10.86 2.46 17.25
N LYS A 177 -10.07 3.02 18.19
CA LYS A 177 -8.83 3.77 17.87
C LYS A 177 -7.85 2.98 17.00
N PHE A 178 -7.84 1.65 17.11
CA PHE A 178 -6.99 0.78 16.31
C PHE A 178 -7.27 0.91 14.81
N LEU A 179 -8.51 1.19 14.37
CA LEU A 179 -8.82 1.40 12.95
C LEU A 179 -7.99 2.55 12.36
N HIS A 180 -7.93 3.67 13.09
CA HIS A 180 -7.12 4.82 12.69
C HIS A 180 -5.62 4.51 12.79
N SER A 181 -5.15 3.92 13.90
CA SER A 181 -3.74 3.55 14.05
C SER A 181 -3.27 2.60 12.95
N ASN A 182 -4.08 1.63 12.56
CA ASN A 182 -3.75 0.69 11.49
C ASN A 182 -3.74 1.37 10.11
N ALA A 183 -4.62 2.34 9.88
CA ALA A 183 -4.66 3.14 8.65
C ALA A 183 -3.39 4.00 8.43
N THR A 184 -2.66 4.34 9.50
CA THR A 184 -1.38 5.11 9.40
C THR A 184 -0.27 4.37 8.66
N SER A 185 -0.45 3.07 8.39
CA SER A 185 0.45 2.30 7.52
C SER A 185 0.54 2.90 6.11
N HIS A 186 -0.54 3.48 5.59
CA HIS A 186 -0.53 4.18 4.30
C HIS A 186 -0.21 5.66 4.47
N LYS A 187 1.06 6.03 4.26
CA LYS A 187 1.46 7.45 4.20
C LYS A 187 0.99 8.15 2.93
N TRP A 188 0.76 7.40 1.86
CA TRP A 188 0.37 7.91 0.53
C TRP A 188 -1.00 7.37 0.12
N ALA A 189 -1.98 8.24 -0.09
CA ALA A 189 -3.37 7.85 -0.33
C ALA A 189 -3.57 7.00 -1.60
N LEU A 190 -2.78 7.20 -2.66
CA LEU A 190 -2.90 6.34 -3.86
C LEU A 190 -2.47 4.89 -3.59
N GLY A 191 -1.63 4.66 -2.57
CA GLY A 191 -1.29 3.33 -2.09
C GLY A 191 -2.53 2.58 -1.55
N ALA A 192 -3.43 3.29 -0.85
CA ALA A 192 -4.70 2.74 -0.38
C ALA A 192 -5.64 2.40 -1.54
N PHE A 193 -5.76 3.27 -2.55
CA PHE A 193 -6.51 2.95 -3.78
C PHE A 193 -6.00 1.67 -4.44
N ALA A 194 -4.68 1.50 -4.50
CA ALA A 194 -4.11 0.33 -5.13
C ALA A 194 -4.46 -0.98 -4.41
N GLU A 195 -4.61 -0.98 -3.08
CA GLU A 195 -5.10 -2.18 -2.37
C GLU A 195 -6.55 -2.52 -2.73
N LEU A 196 -7.40 -1.50 -2.93
CA LEU A 196 -8.78 -1.72 -3.37
C LEU A 196 -8.84 -2.25 -4.81
N LEU A 197 -7.98 -1.73 -5.70
CA LEU A 197 -7.83 -2.25 -7.05
C LEU A 197 -7.29 -3.69 -7.05
N ASP A 198 -6.36 -4.03 -6.15
CA ASP A 198 -5.83 -5.38 -5.99
C ASP A 198 -6.95 -6.36 -5.64
N ASN A 199 -7.83 -5.98 -4.71
CA ASN A 199 -8.96 -6.83 -4.32
C ASN A 199 -9.90 -7.10 -5.50
N ALA A 200 -10.20 -6.09 -6.33
CA ALA A 200 -11.05 -6.27 -7.51
C ALA A 200 -10.36 -7.07 -8.62
N LEU A 201 -9.04 -6.88 -8.82
CA LEU A 201 -8.26 -7.66 -9.78
C LEU A 201 -8.18 -9.14 -9.39
N ASP A 202 -8.04 -9.44 -8.09
CA ASP A 202 -8.05 -10.81 -7.58
C ASP A 202 -9.38 -11.54 -7.90
N GLU A 203 -10.49 -10.79 -8.11
CA GLU A 203 -11.79 -11.35 -8.48
C GLU A 203 -11.92 -11.68 -9.98
N VAL A 204 -10.90 -11.43 -10.81
CA VAL A 204 -10.90 -11.86 -12.23
C VAL A 204 -11.07 -13.37 -12.36
N CYS A 205 -10.50 -14.15 -11.42
CA CYS A 205 -10.69 -15.60 -11.38
C CYS A 205 -12.14 -16.04 -11.07
N TYR A 206 -12.95 -15.11 -10.57
CA TYR A 206 -14.38 -15.29 -10.30
C TYR A 206 -15.27 -14.51 -11.28
N GLY A 207 -14.71 -14.06 -12.40
CA GLY A 207 -15.47 -13.45 -13.50
C GLY A 207 -15.48 -11.92 -13.53
N ALA A 208 -14.69 -11.25 -12.68
CA ALA A 208 -14.57 -9.79 -12.77
C ALA A 208 -13.99 -9.38 -14.14
N THR A 209 -14.67 -8.43 -14.78
CA THR A 209 -14.23 -7.81 -16.05
C THR A 209 -13.92 -6.34 -15.91
N PHE A 210 -14.34 -5.70 -14.81
CA PHE A 210 -13.96 -4.33 -14.54
C PHE A 210 -13.94 -4.01 -13.05
N VAL A 211 -13.25 -2.92 -12.75
CA VAL A 211 -13.41 -2.14 -11.52
C VAL A 211 -13.67 -0.68 -11.90
N ASN A 212 -14.69 -0.07 -11.32
CA ASN A 212 -15.08 1.31 -11.50
C ASN A 212 -14.77 2.10 -10.22
N VAL A 213 -13.97 3.16 -10.36
CA VAL A 213 -13.63 4.09 -9.29
C VAL A 213 -14.19 5.45 -9.65
N ASP A 214 -15.05 6.00 -8.80
CA ASP A 214 -15.70 7.29 -9.06
C ASP A 214 -15.89 8.10 -7.77
N MET A 215 -16.30 9.36 -7.92
CA MET A 215 -16.76 10.22 -6.83
C MET A 215 -18.28 10.41 -6.94
N LEU A 216 -18.96 10.15 -5.83
CA LEU A 216 -20.38 10.39 -5.66
C LEU A 216 -20.61 11.55 -4.71
N LYS A 217 -21.75 12.21 -4.85
CA LYS A 217 -22.23 13.20 -3.89
C LYS A 217 -23.20 12.54 -2.92
N ASN A 218 -22.94 12.68 -1.62
CA ASN A 218 -23.84 12.23 -0.57
C ASN A 218 -25.16 13.01 -0.67
N LYS A 219 -26.29 12.28 -0.75
CA LYS A 219 -27.61 12.90 -0.84
C LYS A 219 -28.06 13.54 0.47
N LYS A 220 -27.53 13.12 1.62
CA LYS A 220 -27.91 13.63 2.94
C LYS A 220 -27.34 15.01 3.24
N ASP A 221 -26.05 15.20 3.03
CA ASP A 221 -25.31 16.40 3.44
C ASP A 221 -24.56 17.08 2.29
N GLY A 222 -24.55 16.48 1.09
CA GLY A 222 -23.85 17.04 -0.07
C GLY A 222 -22.34 16.81 -0.09
N THR A 223 -21.77 16.10 0.89
CA THR A 223 -20.33 15.78 0.95
C THR A 223 -19.91 14.83 -0.18
N ARG A 224 -18.61 14.78 -0.47
CA ARG A 224 -18.05 13.89 -1.49
C ARG A 224 -17.74 12.52 -0.89
N MET A 225 -17.99 11.48 -1.68
CA MET A 225 -17.77 10.08 -1.32
C MET A 225 -17.03 9.38 -2.45
N LEU A 226 -16.26 8.34 -2.13
CA LEU A 226 -15.62 7.48 -3.10
C LEU A 226 -16.45 6.23 -3.35
N LEU A 227 -16.61 5.88 -4.62
CA LEU A 227 -17.17 4.63 -5.10
C LEU A 227 -16.05 3.73 -5.62
N ILE A 228 -16.02 2.48 -5.17
CA ILE A 228 -15.25 1.40 -5.79
C ILE A 228 -16.22 0.25 -6.06
N GLU A 229 -16.45 -0.08 -7.32
CA GLU A 229 -17.40 -1.12 -7.73
C GLU A 229 -16.76 -2.09 -8.70
N ASP A 230 -16.85 -3.39 -8.42
CA ASP A 230 -16.41 -4.45 -9.32
C ASP A 230 -17.56 -5.43 -9.59
N ASN A 231 -17.50 -6.10 -10.74
CA ASN A 231 -18.44 -7.15 -11.12
C ASN A 231 -17.87 -8.56 -10.89
N GLY A 232 -17.01 -8.72 -9.88
CA GLY A 232 -16.45 -9.99 -9.47
C GLY A 232 -17.47 -10.94 -8.84
N GLY A 233 -16.98 -12.00 -8.19
CA GLY A 233 -17.85 -13.06 -7.66
C GLY A 233 -18.71 -12.64 -6.46
N GLY A 234 -18.38 -11.50 -5.84
CA GLY A 234 -19.02 -11.00 -4.63
C GLY A 234 -18.74 -11.86 -3.39
N MET A 235 -19.36 -11.44 -2.28
CA MET A 235 -19.19 -12.07 -0.97
C MET A 235 -20.52 -12.64 -0.49
N ASN A 236 -20.49 -13.89 -0.05
CA ASN A 236 -21.57 -14.43 0.77
C ASN A 236 -21.48 -13.82 2.19
N PRO A 237 -22.50 -14.00 3.04
CA PRO A 237 -22.53 -13.40 4.37
C PRO A 237 -21.27 -13.68 5.20
N ASP A 238 -20.75 -14.92 5.19
CA ASP A 238 -19.59 -15.28 6.02
C ASP A 238 -18.28 -14.70 5.49
N LYS A 239 -18.11 -14.62 4.16
CA LYS A 239 -17.01 -13.86 3.55
C LYS A 239 -17.08 -12.38 3.88
N MET A 240 -18.26 -11.77 3.92
CA MET A 240 -18.41 -10.37 4.34
C MET A 240 -17.93 -10.17 5.78
N ARG A 241 -18.31 -11.07 6.71
CA ARG A 241 -17.81 -11.02 8.09
C ARG A 241 -16.30 -11.15 8.17
N GLN A 242 -15.71 -12.13 7.48
CA GLN A 242 -14.25 -12.26 7.41
C GLN A 242 -13.58 -11.00 6.83
N CYS A 243 -14.17 -10.39 5.80
CA CYS A 243 -13.70 -9.14 5.21
C CYS A 243 -13.68 -7.99 6.23
N MET A 244 -14.65 -7.96 7.15
CA MET A 244 -14.75 -6.95 8.23
C MET A 244 -13.94 -7.31 9.49
N SER A 245 -13.53 -8.57 9.68
CA SER A 245 -12.73 -9.04 10.82
C SER A 245 -11.22 -8.99 10.58
N LEU A 246 -10.44 -8.53 11.55
CA LEU A 246 -8.97 -8.38 11.42
C LEU A 246 -8.25 -9.73 11.34
N GLY A 247 -7.26 -9.86 10.44
CA GLY A 247 -6.42 -11.06 10.34
C GLY A 247 -7.05 -12.29 9.65
N TYR A 248 -8.29 -12.19 9.17
CA TYR A 248 -8.92 -13.28 8.42
C TYR A 248 -8.69 -13.09 6.92
N SER A 249 -8.01 -14.06 6.29
CA SER A 249 -7.83 -14.13 4.84
C SER A 249 -7.85 -15.57 4.36
N ALA A 250 -8.91 -15.96 3.66
CA ALA A 250 -8.95 -17.24 2.96
C ALA A 250 -8.06 -17.26 1.70
N LYS A 251 -7.51 -16.09 1.31
CA LYS A 251 -6.72 -15.89 0.09
C LYS A 251 -5.23 -16.23 0.24
N SER A 252 -4.75 -16.50 1.46
CA SER A 252 -3.34 -16.85 1.74
C SER A 252 -2.87 -18.13 1.02
N LYS A 253 -3.79 -19.02 0.64
CA LYS A 253 -3.49 -20.32 0.01
C LYS A 253 -3.46 -20.30 -1.52
N LEU A 254 -3.86 -19.21 -2.18
CA LEU A 254 -3.97 -19.18 -3.64
C LEU A 254 -2.72 -18.55 -4.26
N ALA A 255 -2.04 -19.29 -5.13
CA ALA A 255 -0.88 -18.77 -5.85
C ALA A 255 -1.29 -17.57 -6.72
N ASN A 256 -0.43 -16.54 -6.75
CA ASN A 256 -0.59 -15.30 -7.55
C ASN A 256 -1.70 -14.33 -7.11
N VAL A 257 -2.26 -14.49 -5.91
CA VAL A 257 -3.17 -13.50 -5.32
C VAL A 257 -2.39 -12.41 -4.58
N ILE A 258 -2.77 -11.15 -4.80
CA ILE A 258 -2.07 -9.98 -4.22
C ILE A 258 -2.52 -9.73 -2.77
N GLY A 259 -3.78 -10.01 -2.45
CA GLY A 259 -4.33 -9.92 -1.09
C GLY A 259 -3.98 -11.12 -0.20
N GLN A 260 -2.94 -11.02 0.62
CA GLN A 260 -2.50 -12.13 1.49
C GLN A 260 -2.85 -11.94 2.98
N TYR A 261 -2.75 -10.71 3.50
CA TYR A 261 -2.74 -10.44 4.95
C TYR A 261 -4.10 -10.21 5.62
N GLY A 262 -5.22 -10.15 4.86
CA GLY A 262 -6.56 -9.95 5.45
C GLY A 262 -6.83 -8.57 6.09
N ASN A 263 -5.87 -7.64 5.98
CA ASN A 263 -5.96 -6.30 6.56
C ASN A 263 -6.18 -5.18 5.54
N GLY A 264 -5.82 -5.41 4.27
CA GLY A 264 -5.71 -4.34 3.28
C GLY A 264 -7.00 -3.55 3.06
N PHE A 265 -8.15 -4.22 3.00
CA PHE A 265 -9.44 -3.53 2.91
C PHE A 265 -9.64 -2.51 4.04
N LYS A 266 -9.38 -2.91 5.28
CA LYS A 266 -9.64 -2.07 6.47
C LYS A 266 -8.66 -0.92 6.56
N THR A 267 -7.38 -1.17 6.28
CA THR A 267 -6.35 -0.12 6.28
C THR A 267 -6.58 0.90 5.18
N SER A 268 -6.87 0.44 3.96
CA SER A 268 -7.10 1.33 2.82
C SER A 268 -8.38 2.15 2.96
N THR A 269 -9.52 1.55 3.35
CA THR A 269 -10.76 2.32 3.51
C THR A 269 -10.66 3.33 4.63
N MET A 270 -10.10 2.95 5.79
CA MET A 270 -9.92 3.85 6.92
C MET A 270 -8.87 4.93 6.66
N ARG A 271 -7.95 4.72 5.70
CA ARG A 271 -7.01 5.76 5.25
C ARG A 271 -7.68 6.78 4.34
N LEU A 272 -8.69 6.39 3.55
CA LEU A 272 -9.34 7.27 2.58
C LEU A 272 -10.51 8.05 3.18
N GLY A 273 -11.20 7.49 4.16
CA GLY A 273 -12.25 8.17 4.91
C GLY A 273 -12.49 7.53 6.27
N ALA A 274 -13.24 8.20 7.13
CA ALA A 274 -13.57 7.72 8.46
C ALA A 274 -14.53 6.52 8.41
N ASP A 275 -15.36 6.43 7.37
CA ASP A 275 -16.46 5.48 7.33
C ASP A 275 -16.58 4.78 5.96
N VAL A 276 -16.95 3.51 5.99
CA VAL A 276 -17.19 2.70 4.79
C VAL A 276 -18.44 1.85 4.93
N ILE A 277 -19.21 1.76 3.86
CA ILE A 277 -20.32 0.82 3.71
C ILE A 277 -20.12 -0.02 2.45
N VAL A 278 -20.31 -1.32 2.58
CA VAL A 278 -20.10 -2.30 1.52
C VAL A 278 -21.41 -3.00 1.21
N PHE A 279 -21.74 -3.05 -0.07
CA PHE A 279 -22.82 -3.84 -0.63
C PHE A 279 -22.17 -4.93 -1.47
N SER A 280 -22.54 -6.19 -1.26
CA SER A 280 -22.03 -7.28 -2.07
C SER A 280 -23.13 -8.26 -2.40
N ARG A 281 -23.18 -8.72 -3.64
CA ARG A 281 -24.11 -9.74 -4.12
C ARG A 281 -23.31 -10.92 -4.65
N CYS A 282 -23.65 -12.11 -4.19
CA CYS A 282 -23.04 -13.37 -4.58
C CYS A 282 -24.13 -14.28 -5.17
N ARG A 283 -23.85 -14.95 -6.28
CA ARG A 283 -24.79 -15.90 -6.90
C ARG A 283 -24.99 -17.19 -6.10
N GLY A 284 -24.19 -17.43 -5.06
CA GLY A 284 -24.10 -18.73 -4.38
C GLY A 284 -23.17 -19.70 -5.13
N LYS A 285 -22.61 -20.68 -4.42
CA LYS A 285 -21.84 -21.78 -5.02
C LYS A 285 -22.51 -23.12 -4.70
N ASP A 286 -22.33 -24.12 -5.56
CA ASP A 286 -22.66 -25.52 -5.27
C ASP A 286 -24.10 -25.77 -4.76
N GLY A 287 -25.08 -25.04 -5.34
CA GLY A 287 -26.50 -25.17 -4.98
C GLY A 287 -26.97 -24.25 -3.85
N GLU A 288 -26.09 -23.43 -3.29
CA GLU A 288 -26.47 -22.33 -2.39
C GLU A 288 -27.31 -21.28 -3.12
N ARG A 289 -28.22 -20.65 -2.38
CA ARG A 289 -29.04 -19.56 -2.88
C ARG A 289 -28.20 -18.30 -3.08
N PRO A 290 -28.60 -17.41 -4.01
CA PRO A 290 -27.95 -16.11 -4.13
C PRO A 290 -28.15 -15.31 -2.83
N THR A 291 -27.13 -14.57 -2.43
CA THR A 291 -27.14 -13.76 -1.21
C THR A 291 -26.73 -12.35 -1.53
N GLN A 292 -27.26 -11.38 -0.79
CA GLN A 292 -26.75 -10.02 -0.80
C GLN A 292 -26.59 -9.53 0.63
N THR A 293 -25.48 -8.85 0.90
CA THR A 293 -25.11 -8.41 2.24
C THR A 293 -24.71 -6.94 2.22
N VAL A 294 -25.17 -6.21 3.24
CA VAL A 294 -24.70 -4.87 3.60
C VAL A 294 -23.85 -4.98 4.85
N GLY A 295 -22.65 -4.38 4.84
CA GLY A 295 -21.82 -4.24 6.04
C GLY A 295 -21.29 -2.82 6.17
N MET A 296 -21.37 -2.24 7.37
CA MET A 296 -20.90 -0.87 7.62
C MET A 296 -19.83 -0.86 8.70
N LEU A 297 -18.63 -0.40 8.34
CA LEU A 297 -17.53 -0.14 9.27
C LEU A 297 -17.36 1.37 9.40
N SER A 298 -17.88 1.94 10.49
CA SER A 298 -17.94 3.39 10.71
C SER A 298 -17.16 3.79 11.96
N TYR A 299 -16.02 4.48 11.78
CA TYR A 299 -15.27 5.07 12.88
C TYR A 299 -16.12 6.14 13.60
N THR A 300 -16.89 6.91 12.86
CA THR A 300 -17.76 7.96 13.40
C THR A 300 -18.81 7.39 14.34
N PHE A 301 -19.54 6.34 13.92
CA PHE A 301 -20.50 5.62 14.77
C PHE A 301 -19.85 5.10 16.05
N LEU A 302 -18.71 4.41 15.92
CA LEU A 302 -18.02 3.82 17.06
C LEU A 302 -17.56 4.88 18.07
N ARG A 303 -17.04 6.02 17.59
CA ARG A 303 -16.55 7.11 18.43
C ARG A 303 -17.68 7.91 19.05
N SER A 304 -18.69 8.28 18.27
CA SER A 304 -19.82 9.09 18.74
C SER A 304 -20.72 8.34 19.72
N THR A 305 -20.75 7.00 19.65
CA THR A 305 -21.46 6.16 20.64
C THR A 305 -20.55 5.59 21.73
N ALA A 306 -19.29 6.07 21.80
CA ALA A 306 -18.30 5.70 22.81
C ALA A 306 -18.13 4.18 23.00
N LYS A 307 -18.12 3.43 21.89
CA LYS A 307 -17.90 1.97 21.93
C LYS A 307 -16.46 1.68 22.38
N GLU A 308 -16.32 0.73 23.29
CA GLU A 308 -15.01 0.23 23.70
C GLU A 308 -14.45 -0.82 22.74
N ASP A 309 -15.33 -1.47 21.98
CA ASP A 309 -15.01 -2.53 21.03
C ASP A 309 -15.50 -2.18 19.63
N ILE A 310 -14.79 -2.65 18.60
CA ILE A 310 -15.24 -2.54 17.21
C ILE A 310 -16.45 -3.44 17.00
N VAL A 311 -17.59 -2.83 16.71
CA VAL A 311 -18.84 -3.51 16.32
C VAL A 311 -19.23 -3.09 14.90
N VAL A 312 -19.71 -4.05 14.09
CA VAL A 312 -19.96 -3.86 12.66
C VAL A 312 -21.42 -4.24 12.35
N PRO A 313 -22.32 -3.26 12.15
CA PRO A 313 -23.69 -3.53 11.72
C PRO A 313 -23.72 -4.21 10.35
N MET A 314 -24.52 -5.27 10.24
CA MET A 314 -24.67 -6.04 8.99
C MET A 314 -26.12 -6.45 8.75
N LEU A 315 -26.49 -6.50 7.47
CA LEU A 315 -27.79 -6.98 6.99
C LEU A 315 -27.55 -8.02 5.91
N ASP A 316 -28.04 -9.23 6.15
CA ASP A 316 -27.94 -10.35 5.21
C ASP A 316 -29.30 -10.64 4.59
N PHE A 317 -29.32 -10.88 3.28
CA PHE A 317 -30.52 -11.27 2.55
C PHE A 317 -30.25 -12.50 1.68
N GLU A 318 -31.25 -13.35 1.57
CA GLU A 318 -31.22 -14.56 0.74
C GLU A 318 -32.29 -14.46 -0.36
N GLY A 319 -31.90 -14.74 -1.59
CA GLY A 319 -32.81 -14.74 -2.73
C GLY A 319 -33.64 -16.02 -2.78
N VAL A 320 -34.96 -15.87 -2.82
CA VAL A 320 -35.92 -16.96 -2.99
C VAL A 320 -36.83 -16.63 -4.17
N GLY A 321 -36.55 -17.24 -5.32
CA GLY A 321 -37.25 -16.90 -6.56
C GLY A 321 -36.88 -15.50 -7.05
N LEU A 322 -37.87 -14.60 -7.12
CA LEU A 322 -37.69 -13.20 -7.51
C LEU A 322 -37.62 -12.24 -6.30
N GLU A 323 -37.81 -12.75 -5.08
CA GLU A 323 -37.85 -11.93 -3.85
C GLU A 323 -36.59 -12.13 -3.00
N TRP A 324 -36.25 -11.10 -2.22
CA TRP A 324 -35.15 -11.11 -1.27
C TRP A 324 -35.70 -11.18 0.16
N ASN A 325 -35.40 -12.27 0.85
CA ASN A 325 -35.82 -12.50 2.22
C ASN A 325 -34.72 -12.11 3.21
N LYS A 326 -35.12 -11.58 4.37
CA LYS A 326 -34.21 -11.24 5.47
C LYS A 326 -33.59 -12.52 6.03
N LEU A 327 -32.26 -12.61 6.02
CA LEU A 327 -31.52 -13.72 6.62
C LEU A 327 -31.16 -13.37 8.06
N MET A 328 -32.04 -13.72 8.99
CA MET A 328 -31.86 -13.42 10.41
C MET A 328 -30.94 -14.44 11.07
N ARG A 329 -29.83 -13.98 11.67
CA ARG A 329 -28.87 -14.84 12.41
C ARG A 329 -29.14 -14.94 13.90
N SER A 330 -29.62 -13.85 14.50
CA SER A 330 -29.86 -13.74 15.93
C SER A 330 -31.36 -13.52 16.17
N CYS A 331 -31.77 -12.31 16.58
CA CYS A 331 -33.19 -11.99 16.79
C CYS A 331 -33.69 -10.83 15.90
N SER A 332 -35.01 -10.60 15.90
CA SER A 332 -35.62 -9.48 15.17
C SER A 332 -35.21 -8.12 15.73
N GLY A 333 -34.91 -8.05 17.04
CA GLY A 333 -34.41 -6.83 17.67
C GLY A 333 -33.05 -6.42 17.12
N ASP A 334 -32.12 -7.38 16.99
CA ASP A 334 -30.77 -7.14 16.46
C ASP A 334 -30.82 -6.69 14.99
N TRP A 335 -31.73 -7.27 14.20
CA TRP A 335 -31.97 -6.82 12.83
C TRP A 335 -32.40 -5.35 12.78
N ASN A 336 -33.45 -4.99 13.54
CA ASN A 336 -33.97 -3.63 13.55
C ASN A 336 -32.91 -2.64 14.03
N LEU A 337 -32.15 -2.99 15.07
CA LEU A 337 -31.04 -2.17 15.55
C LEU A 337 -29.96 -1.98 14.48
N ASN A 338 -29.61 -3.03 13.72
CA ASN A 338 -28.65 -2.91 12.62
C ASN A 338 -29.18 -2.02 11.50
N VAL A 339 -30.45 -2.14 11.11
CA VAL A 339 -31.08 -1.27 10.10
C VAL A 339 -31.06 0.18 10.59
N GLU A 340 -31.55 0.44 11.80
CA GLU A 340 -31.58 1.78 12.40
C GLU A 340 -30.17 2.39 12.46
N THR A 341 -29.18 1.61 12.89
CA THR A 341 -27.78 2.05 12.97
C THR A 341 -27.23 2.38 11.58
N ILE A 342 -27.42 1.50 10.58
CA ILE A 342 -26.93 1.77 9.21
C ILE A 342 -27.63 2.99 8.63
N VAL A 343 -28.95 3.11 8.77
CA VAL A 343 -29.70 4.26 8.25
C VAL A 343 -29.29 5.56 8.95
N GLN A 344 -28.99 5.52 10.26
CA GLN A 344 -28.56 6.70 10.99
C GLN A 344 -27.16 7.16 10.58
N TRP A 345 -26.20 6.23 10.46
CA TRP A 345 -24.77 6.55 10.35
C TRP A 345 -24.18 6.40 8.93
N SER A 346 -24.95 5.88 7.96
CA SER A 346 -24.54 5.80 6.56
C SER A 346 -25.08 6.97 5.72
N PRO A 347 -24.63 7.14 4.45
CA PRO A 347 -25.17 8.11 3.51
C PRO A 347 -26.64 7.87 3.08
N TYR A 348 -27.28 6.79 3.53
CA TYR A 348 -28.60 6.35 3.06
C TYR A 348 -29.68 6.54 4.12
N SER A 349 -30.83 7.10 3.75
CA SER A 349 -31.86 7.58 4.70
C SER A 349 -32.94 6.55 5.00
N SER A 350 -32.96 5.42 4.29
CA SER A 350 -33.98 4.39 4.45
C SER A 350 -33.46 3.01 4.05
N GLU A 351 -34.16 1.95 4.48
CA GLU A 351 -33.88 0.58 4.03
C GLU A 351 -34.05 0.47 2.49
N ALA A 352 -35.02 1.17 1.90
CA ALA A 352 -35.21 1.22 0.45
C ALA A 352 -34.01 1.84 -0.29
N ASP A 353 -33.40 2.91 0.25
CA ASP A 353 -32.19 3.51 -0.34
C ASP A 353 -31.00 2.55 -0.34
N LEU A 354 -30.88 1.73 0.71
CA LEU A 354 -29.87 0.66 0.78
C LEU A 354 -30.14 -0.42 -0.28
N PHE A 355 -31.40 -0.85 -0.42
CA PHE A 355 -31.79 -1.82 -1.45
C PHE A 355 -31.47 -1.34 -2.87
N HIS A 356 -31.72 -0.07 -3.17
CA HIS A 356 -31.40 0.52 -4.47
C HIS A 356 -29.92 0.49 -4.82
N GLN A 357 -29.01 0.36 -3.84
CA GLN A 357 -27.58 0.19 -4.15
C GLN A 357 -27.25 -1.16 -4.79
N PHE A 358 -28.10 -2.18 -4.63
CA PHE A 358 -27.90 -3.47 -5.29
C PHE A 358 -28.37 -3.49 -6.74
N ASP A 359 -29.20 -2.53 -7.16
CA ASP A 359 -29.71 -2.45 -8.54
C ASP A 359 -28.59 -2.21 -9.56
N THR A 360 -27.49 -1.55 -9.14
CA THR A 360 -26.34 -1.23 -10.01
C THR A 360 -25.33 -2.36 -10.12
N ILE A 361 -25.29 -3.29 -9.15
CA ILE A 361 -24.27 -4.35 -9.05
C ILE A 361 -24.51 -5.47 -10.09
N GLY A 362 -25.74 -5.63 -10.57
CA GLY A 362 -26.12 -6.77 -11.41
C GLY A 362 -26.26 -8.05 -10.58
N ASP A 363 -25.96 -9.23 -11.15
CA ASP A 363 -26.20 -10.51 -10.46
C ASP A 363 -25.11 -10.88 -9.43
N HIS A 364 -23.91 -10.34 -9.59
CA HIS A 364 -22.78 -10.52 -8.67
C HIS A 364 -21.83 -9.34 -8.75
N GLY A 365 -21.16 -9.06 -7.64
CA GLY A 365 -20.17 -8.00 -7.55
C GLY A 365 -20.10 -7.39 -6.17
N THR A 366 -19.24 -6.39 -6.03
CA THR A 366 -19.08 -5.65 -4.77
C THR A 366 -19.05 -4.17 -5.07
N ARG A 367 -19.76 -3.40 -4.24
CA ARG A 367 -19.83 -1.95 -4.27
C ARG A 367 -19.43 -1.41 -2.90
N VAL A 368 -18.33 -0.68 -2.86
CA VAL A 368 -17.74 -0.08 -1.67
C VAL A 368 -17.93 1.43 -1.75
N ILE A 369 -18.50 2.01 -0.70
CA ILE A 369 -18.71 3.45 -0.58
C ILE A 369 -17.93 3.94 0.63
N ILE A 370 -16.91 4.74 0.39
CA ILE A 370 -16.11 5.39 1.44
C ILE A 370 -16.59 6.83 1.55
N TYR A 371 -16.95 7.26 2.75
CA TYR A 371 -17.52 8.58 3.02
C TYR A 371 -16.90 9.18 4.28
N ASN A 372 -17.19 10.45 4.54
CA ASN A 372 -16.46 11.25 5.52
C ASN A 372 -14.95 11.19 5.22
N LEU A 373 -14.61 11.58 3.99
CA LEU A 373 -13.24 11.61 3.48
C LEU A 373 -12.38 12.55 4.33
N TRP A 374 -11.10 12.23 4.48
CA TRP A 374 -10.21 13.02 5.32
C TRP A 374 -9.91 14.40 4.73
N GLU A 375 -9.92 15.39 5.62
CA GLU A 375 -9.56 16.78 5.36
C GLU A 375 -8.20 17.09 5.99
N ASP A 376 -7.50 18.07 5.42
CA ASP A 376 -6.29 18.63 6.01
C ASP A 376 -6.61 19.64 7.13
N ASP A 377 -5.58 20.22 7.75
CA ASP A 377 -5.73 21.22 8.82
C ASP A 377 -6.44 22.50 8.35
N GLN A 378 -6.60 22.70 7.04
CA GLN A 378 -7.32 23.81 6.44
C GLN A 378 -8.80 23.47 6.15
N GLY A 379 -9.24 22.24 6.44
CA GLY A 379 -10.60 21.77 6.17
C GLY A 379 -10.83 21.38 4.71
N GLU A 380 -9.77 21.18 3.93
CA GLU A 380 -9.85 20.83 2.53
C GLU A 380 -9.56 19.33 2.34
N LEU A 381 -10.31 18.68 1.44
CA LEU A 381 -10.09 17.26 1.15
C LEU A 381 -8.68 17.02 0.58
N GLU A 382 -7.99 15.99 1.08
CA GLU A 382 -6.70 15.56 0.51
C GLU A 382 -6.83 15.20 -0.99
N LEU A 383 -8.01 14.69 -1.37
CA LEU A 383 -8.34 14.28 -2.73
C LEU A 383 -9.02 15.41 -3.52
N ASP A 384 -8.45 15.73 -4.67
CA ASP A 384 -8.98 16.66 -5.65
C ASP A 384 -9.73 15.90 -6.75
N PHE A 385 -11.01 16.25 -6.91
CA PHE A 385 -11.93 15.68 -7.90
C PHE A 385 -12.29 16.65 -9.03
N ASP A 386 -11.81 17.89 -8.95
CA ASP A 386 -12.27 19.02 -9.75
C ASP A 386 -11.26 19.47 -10.79
N THR A 387 -9.95 19.48 -10.48
CA THR A 387 -8.90 19.92 -11.42
C THR A 387 -8.96 19.13 -12.74
N ASN A 388 -9.21 17.82 -12.65
CA ASN A 388 -9.45 16.98 -13.81
C ASN A 388 -10.66 16.07 -13.55
N ARG A 389 -11.76 16.35 -14.27
CA ARG A 389 -13.02 15.61 -14.15
C ARG A 389 -12.91 14.09 -14.37
N HIS A 390 -11.85 13.63 -15.03
CA HIS A 390 -11.61 12.23 -15.33
C HIS A 390 -10.48 11.61 -14.49
N ASP A 391 -10.00 12.29 -13.46
CA ASP A 391 -8.94 11.81 -12.58
C ASP A 391 -9.33 12.02 -11.12
N ILE A 392 -8.63 11.34 -10.23
CA ILE A 392 -8.64 11.63 -8.79
C ILE A 392 -7.20 11.96 -8.45
N GLN A 393 -6.97 13.18 -7.96
CA GLN A 393 -5.62 13.68 -7.70
C GLN A 393 -5.39 13.92 -6.21
N ILE A 394 -4.13 13.86 -5.78
CA ILE A 394 -3.73 14.27 -4.42
C ILE A 394 -3.33 15.75 -4.44
N ARG A 395 -3.74 16.51 -3.42
CA ARG A 395 -3.30 17.90 -3.18
C ARG A 395 -2.00 17.97 -2.39
N GLY A 396 -1.42 19.17 -2.29
CA GLY A 396 -0.25 19.43 -1.46
C GLY A 396 1.06 18.89 -2.06
N VAL A 397 1.99 18.45 -1.22
CA VAL A 397 3.41 18.21 -1.55
C VAL A 397 3.63 17.22 -2.70
N ASN A 398 2.70 16.29 -2.94
CA ASN A 398 2.83 15.33 -4.03
C ASN A 398 2.47 15.92 -5.42
N ARG A 399 1.84 17.10 -5.46
CA ARG A 399 1.44 17.81 -6.67
C ARG A 399 2.43 18.94 -6.97
N ASP A 400 3.31 18.68 -7.92
CA ASP A 400 4.32 19.64 -8.38
C ASP A 400 3.92 20.20 -9.75
N GLU A 401 3.64 21.51 -9.80
CA GLU A 401 3.22 22.21 -11.02
C GLU A 401 4.27 22.17 -12.13
N LYS A 402 5.57 22.24 -11.78
CA LYS A 402 6.66 22.13 -12.75
C LYS A 402 6.66 20.74 -13.39
N LYS A 403 6.49 19.68 -12.59
CA LYS A 403 6.38 18.31 -13.12
C LYS A 403 5.15 18.12 -13.99
N ILE A 404 4.02 18.75 -13.66
CA ILE A 404 2.81 18.73 -14.49
C ILE A 404 3.05 19.38 -15.85
N GLU A 405 3.74 20.53 -15.88
CA GLU A 405 4.10 21.19 -17.13
C GLU A 405 5.08 20.35 -17.95
N MET A 406 6.13 19.81 -17.30
CA MET A 406 7.08 18.89 -17.92
C MET A 406 6.40 17.65 -18.49
N ALA A 407 5.37 17.11 -17.84
CA ALA A 407 4.66 15.93 -18.31
C ALA A 407 3.87 16.19 -19.62
N ARG A 408 3.55 17.45 -19.93
CA ARG A 408 2.96 17.85 -21.23
C ARG A 408 4.02 17.94 -22.32
N GLN A 409 5.24 18.34 -21.96
CA GLN A 409 6.37 18.47 -22.89
C GLN A 409 7.05 17.12 -23.19
N PHE A 410 7.12 16.23 -22.19
CA PHE A 410 7.85 14.96 -22.21
C PHE A 410 6.90 13.77 -22.01
N PRO A 411 6.21 13.32 -23.06
CA PRO A 411 5.15 12.32 -22.94
C PRO A 411 5.65 10.94 -22.48
N ASN A 412 6.87 10.53 -22.86
CA ASN A 412 7.45 9.23 -22.45
C ASN A 412 7.93 9.26 -20.98
N SER A 413 8.00 10.44 -20.37
CA SER A 413 8.36 10.64 -18.97
C SER A 413 7.18 11.00 -18.09
N ARG A 414 5.97 11.10 -18.67
CA ARG A 414 4.74 11.49 -17.99
C ARG A 414 4.47 10.67 -16.73
N HIS A 415 4.65 9.34 -16.79
CA HIS A 415 4.40 8.47 -15.66
C HIS A 415 5.34 8.78 -14.49
N PHE A 416 6.63 8.99 -14.75
CA PHE A 416 7.60 9.41 -13.72
C PHE A 416 7.21 10.73 -13.06
N LEU A 417 6.70 11.68 -13.86
CA LEU A 417 6.39 13.03 -13.41
C LEU A 417 5.06 13.12 -12.66
N THR A 418 4.10 12.23 -12.94
CA THR A 418 2.70 12.40 -12.47
C THR A 418 2.18 11.28 -11.57
N TYR A 419 2.84 10.13 -11.46
CA TYR A 419 2.33 9.00 -10.68
C TYR A 419 2.06 9.34 -9.21
N ARG A 420 2.80 10.30 -8.61
CA ARG A 420 2.68 10.65 -7.18
C ARG A 420 1.38 11.37 -6.84
N HIS A 421 0.78 12.09 -7.79
CA HIS A 421 -0.45 12.84 -7.55
C HIS A 421 -1.63 12.37 -8.40
N SER A 422 -1.42 11.75 -9.57
CA SER A 422 -2.51 11.32 -10.46
C SER A 422 -2.81 9.84 -10.28
N LEU A 423 -4.02 9.50 -9.79
CA LEU A 423 -4.47 8.11 -9.70
C LEU A 423 -4.54 7.47 -11.08
N ARG A 424 -4.98 8.19 -12.11
CA ARG A 424 -4.98 7.70 -13.50
C ARG A 424 -3.58 7.30 -13.95
N SER A 425 -2.58 8.15 -13.72
CA SER A 425 -1.19 7.84 -14.06
C SER A 425 -0.69 6.64 -13.27
N TYR A 426 -0.98 6.55 -11.98
CA TYR A 426 -0.51 5.45 -11.15
C TYR A 426 -1.18 4.11 -11.52
N ALA A 427 -2.50 4.10 -11.66
CA ALA A 427 -3.29 2.91 -12.02
C ALA A 427 -2.87 2.33 -13.39
N SER A 428 -2.48 3.17 -14.35
CA SER A 428 -2.04 2.72 -15.68
C SER A 428 -0.80 1.81 -15.66
N ILE A 429 0.09 1.99 -14.68
CA ILE A 429 1.35 1.25 -14.53
C ILE A 429 1.34 0.30 -13.33
N LEU A 430 0.24 0.26 -12.57
CA LEU A 430 0.12 -0.44 -11.30
C LEU A 430 0.37 -1.94 -11.44
N TYR A 431 -0.02 -2.50 -12.58
CA TYR A 431 0.17 -3.90 -12.92
C TYR A 431 1.12 -4.05 -14.10
N LEU A 432 2.06 -4.99 -14.00
CA LEU A 432 3.01 -5.25 -15.09
C LEU A 432 2.27 -5.69 -16.36
N LYS A 433 1.21 -6.50 -16.19
CA LYS A 433 0.28 -6.94 -17.23
C LYS A 433 -1.13 -6.96 -16.67
N LEU A 434 -2.08 -6.31 -17.34
CA LEU A 434 -3.50 -6.51 -17.01
C LEU A 434 -4.02 -7.83 -17.59
N PRO A 435 -4.86 -8.58 -16.85
CA PRO A 435 -5.59 -9.72 -17.38
C PRO A 435 -6.42 -9.32 -18.60
N ARG A 436 -6.51 -10.22 -19.58
CA ARG A 436 -7.25 -9.97 -20.83
C ARG A 436 -8.73 -9.72 -20.52
N GLY A 437 -9.26 -8.60 -20.99
CA GLY A 437 -10.65 -8.23 -20.82
C GLY A 437 -10.98 -7.54 -19.49
N PHE A 438 -10.02 -7.41 -18.56
CA PHE A 438 -10.21 -6.63 -17.35
C PHE A 438 -9.96 -5.13 -17.62
N ARG A 439 -10.86 -4.27 -17.13
CA ARG A 439 -10.81 -2.82 -17.33
C ARG A 439 -10.78 -2.08 -15.99
N ILE A 440 -9.93 -1.07 -15.87
CA ILE A 440 -9.98 -0.12 -14.76
C ILE A 440 -10.67 1.12 -15.30
N VAL A 441 -11.85 1.45 -14.79
CA VAL A 441 -12.62 2.64 -15.14
C VAL A 441 -12.45 3.65 -14.03
N LEU A 442 -11.99 4.86 -14.34
CA LEU A 442 -11.81 5.94 -13.38
C LEU A 442 -12.61 7.15 -13.82
N ARG A 443 -13.52 7.64 -12.97
CA ARG A 443 -14.32 8.84 -13.23
C ARG A 443 -15.02 8.79 -14.60
N GLY A 444 -15.64 7.64 -14.89
CA GLY A 444 -16.37 7.36 -16.13
C GLY A 444 -15.52 7.11 -17.38
N MET A 445 -14.18 7.06 -17.29
CA MET A 445 -13.31 6.80 -18.44
C MET A 445 -12.26 5.73 -18.13
N ASP A 446 -12.11 4.79 -19.05
CA ASP A 446 -11.10 3.72 -18.99
C ASP A 446 -9.70 4.28 -18.78
N VAL A 447 -8.96 3.65 -17.87
CA VAL A 447 -7.53 3.87 -17.68
C VAL A 447 -6.80 3.01 -18.71
N GLU A 448 -6.10 3.66 -19.63
CA GLU A 448 -5.25 2.97 -20.59
C GLU A 448 -4.05 2.35 -19.86
N HIS A 449 -3.90 1.03 -19.98
CA HIS A 449 -2.75 0.32 -19.41
C HIS A 449 -1.49 0.71 -20.15
N HIS A 450 -0.43 1.02 -19.40
CA HIS A 450 0.82 1.46 -19.97
C HIS A 450 1.98 0.55 -19.53
N ASN A 451 2.69 0.00 -20.51
CA ASN A 451 3.93 -0.71 -20.26
C ASN A 451 5.10 0.26 -20.37
N ILE A 452 5.76 0.55 -19.24
CA ILE A 452 6.92 1.45 -19.14
C ILE A 452 8.05 1.07 -20.14
N ILE A 453 8.19 -0.20 -20.50
CA ILE A 453 9.21 -0.64 -21.47
C ILE A 453 9.00 0.05 -22.83
N ASN A 454 7.76 0.41 -23.19
CA ASN A 454 7.44 1.09 -24.43
C ASN A 454 8.00 2.53 -24.48
N ASP A 455 8.29 3.14 -23.35
CA ASP A 455 8.88 4.48 -23.25
C ASP A 455 10.39 4.47 -23.45
N LEU A 456 11.01 3.28 -23.54
CA LEU A 456 12.46 3.12 -23.55
C LEU A 456 13.04 3.05 -24.96
N MET A 457 14.32 3.41 -25.04
CA MET A 457 15.20 3.21 -26.18
C MET A 457 16.54 2.59 -25.71
N LEU A 458 17.28 2.01 -26.65
CA LEU A 458 18.57 1.33 -26.38
C LEU A 458 18.46 0.20 -25.33
N THR A 459 17.31 -0.47 -25.29
CA THR A 459 16.95 -1.44 -24.25
C THR A 459 17.92 -2.62 -24.20
N GLN A 460 18.23 -3.06 -22.99
CA GLN A 460 18.94 -4.30 -22.68
C GLN A 460 18.15 -5.14 -21.69
N GLU A 461 18.14 -6.44 -21.94
CA GLU A 461 17.63 -7.42 -20.98
C GLU A 461 18.81 -8.06 -20.24
N ILE A 462 18.74 -8.03 -18.92
CA ILE A 462 19.76 -8.59 -18.04
C ILE A 462 19.09 -9.56 -17.08
N THR A 463 19.58 -10.79 -17.08
CA THR A 463 19.10 -11.83 -16.17
C THR A 463 19.81 -11.75 -14.82
N TYR A 464 19.07 -11.57 -13.74
CA TYR A 464 19.56 -11.64 -12.37
C TYR A 464 19.09 -12.92 -11.69
N ARG A 465 20.05 -13.67 -11.12
CA ARG A 465 19.79 -14.84 -10.29
C ARG A 465 20.22 -14.52 -8.86
N PRO A 466 19.29 -14.50 -7.89
CA PRO A 466 19.63 -14.38 -6.48
C PRO A 466 20.51 -15.57 -6.07
N GLN A 467 21.62 -15.31 -5.38
CA GLN A 467 22.42 -16.40 -4.83
C GLN A 467 21.78 -16.88 -3.52
N PRO A 468 21.63 -18.20 -3.31
CA PRO A 468 21.15 -18.73 -2.04
C PRO A 468 22.13 -18.32 -0.94
N GLY A 469 21.64 -17.55 0.04
CA GLY A 469 22.41 -17.19 1.22
C GLY A 469 22.52 -18.34 2.21
N SER A 470 23.47 -18.23 3.14
CA SER A 470 23.64 -19.14 4.30
C SER A 470 22.45 -19.19 5.26
N ASP A 471 21.44 -18.34 5.08
CA ASP A 471 20.38 -18.08 6.05
C ASP A 471 19.13 -18.98 5.88
N GLY A 472 19.30 -20.21 5.38
CA GLY A 472 18.26 -21.25 5.50
C GLY A 472 16.97 -21.01 4.70
N VAL A 473 17.04 -20.34 3.55
CA VAL A 473 15.90 -20.21 2.64
C VAL A 473 16.13 -21.08 1.40
N PRO A 474 15.45 -22.22 1.24
CA PRO A 474 15.21 -22.77 -0.08
C PRO A 474 14.05 -21.97 -0.70
N LYS A 475 14.36 -20.88 -1.42
CA LYS A 475 13.44 -20.30 -2.41
C LYS A 475 14.03 -20.69 -3.76
N ASP A 476 13.22 -21.41 -4.52
CA ASP A 476 13.49 -22.08 -5.79
C ASP A 476 14.83 -21.72 -6.45
N PRO A 477 15.79 -22.66 -6.66
CA PRO A 477 17.06 -22.37 -7.34
C PRO A 477 16.88 -21.85 -8.79
N ASN A 478 15.66 -21.95 -9.32
CA ASN A 478 15.24 -21.43 -10.61
C ASN A 478 14.63 -20.02 -10.55
N MET A 479 14.63 -19.35 -9.40
CA MET A 479 14.05 -18.01 -9.29
C MET A 479 14.96 -16.99 -9.98
N VAL A 480 14.44 -16.38 -11.03
CA VAL A 480 15.17 -15.45 -11.89
C VAL A 480 14.37 -14.16 -12.05
N ALA A 481 15.02 -13.01 -11.93
CA ALA A 481 14.45 -11.73 -12.36
C ALA A 481 15.05 -11.34 -13.71
N ILE A 482 14.18 -11.05 -14.68
CA ILE A 482 14.57 -10.42 -15.94
C ILE A 482 14.45 -8.91 -15.72
N ILE A 483 15.55 -8.20 -15.93
CA ILE A 483 15.64 -6.75 -15.77
C ILE A 483 15.74 -6.16 -17.17
N THR A 484 14.75 -5.36 -17.56
CA THR A 484 14.81 -4.58 -18.80
C THR A 484 15.26 -3.17 -18.44
N LEU A 485 16.39 -2.73 -18.99
CA LEU A 485 16.98 -1.42 -18.72
C LEU A 485 17.08 -0.63 -20.02
N GLY A 486 16.72 0.65 -19.99
CA GLY A 486 16.75 1.50 -21.18
C GLY A 486 16.92 2.97 -20.82
N PHE A 487 17.24 3.77 -21.83
CA PHE A 487 17.05 5.22 -21.72
C PHE A 487 15.60 5.55 -22.03
N VAL A 488 14.95 6.43 -21.26
CA VAL A 488 13.65 6.97 -21.67
C VAL A 488 13.80 7.73 -22.99
N LYS A 489 12.77 7.72 -23.82
CA LYS A 489 12.82 8.38 -25.14
C LYS A 489 13.12 9.88 -25.07
N ASP A 490 12.68 10.52 -23.99
CA ASP A 490 12.89 11.94 -23.72
C ASP A 490 14.28 12.24 -23.10
N ALA A 491 15.13 11.23 -22.89
CA ALA A 491 16.43 11.41 -22.22
C ALA A 491 17.41 12.30 -23.02
N LYS A 492 17.15 12.52 -24.31
CA LYS A 492 17.93 13.44 -25.17
C LYS A 492 17.86 14.88 -24.68
N ASP A 493 16.78 15.24 -23.98
CA ASP A 493 16.58 16.55 -23.37
C ASP A 493 17.21 16.65 -21.97
N HIS A 494 17.91 15.60 -21.53
CA HIS A 494 18.68 15.53 -20.29
C HIS A 494 17.90 15.80 -18.99
N ILE A 495 16.58 15.55 -19.02
CA ILE A 495 15.68 15.61 -17.86
C ILE A 495 16.14 14.64 -16.74
N ASP A 496 15.98 15.04 -15.47
CA ASP A 496 16.33 14.19 -14.32
C ASP A 496 15.21 13.17 -14.01
N VAL A 497 15.06 12.18 -14.89
CA VAL A 497 14.12 11.07 -14.72
C VAL A 497 14.89 9.77 -14.65
N GLN A 498 14.78 9.02 -13.56
CA GLN A 498 15.52 7.76 -13.45
C GLN A 498 14.94 6.82 -12.40
N GLY A 499 15.33 5.56 -12.47
CA GLY A 499 15.05 4.58 -11.42
C GLY A 499 14.47 3.28 -11.95
N PHE A 500 14.17 2.37 -11.03
CA PHE A 500 13.66 1.04 -11.33
C PHE A 500 12.20 0.90 -10.90
N ASN A 501 11.34 0.48 -11.81
CA ASN A 501 9.98 0.04 -11.50
C ASN A 501 10.03 -1.43 -11.10
N VAL A 502 9.86 -1.69 -9.80
CA VAL A 502 9.97 -3.03 -9.21
C VAL A 502 8.58 -3.59 -8.94
N TYR A 503 8.26 -4.66 -9.65
CA TYR A 503 7.01 -5.42 -9.48
C TYR A 503 7.24 -6.66 -8.60
N HIS A 504 6.19 -7.11 -7.95
CA HIS A 504 6.12 -8.37 -7.22
C HIS A 504 4.77 -9.01 -7.50
N LYS A 505 4.75 -10.23 -8.04
CA LYS A 505 3.55 -10.96 -8.46
C LYS A 505 2.62 -10.06 -9.29
N ASN A 506 3.15 -9.54 -10.39
CA ASN A 506 2.45 -8.60 -11.28
C ASN A 506 2.10 -7.21 -10.70
N ARG A 507 2.34 -6.93 -9.41
CA ARG A 507 1.96 -5.67 -8.72
C ARG A 507 3.16 -4.73 -8.52
N LEU A 508 3.03 -3.44 -8.88
CA LEU A 508 4.09 -2.43 -8.74
C LEU A 508 4.35 -2.06 -7.29
N ILE A 509 5.43 -2.54 -6.67
CA ILE A 509 5.73 -2.23 -5.27
C ILE A 509 6.49 -0.92 -5.14
N LYS A 510 7.47 -0.70 -6.01
CA LYS A 510 8.34 0.48 -5.93
C LYS A 510 8.46 1.16 -7.30
N PRO A 511 7.66 2.22 -7.56
CA PRO A 511 7.76 3.01 -8.77
C PRO A 511 9.06 3.81 -8.79
N PHE A 512 9.76 3.80 -9.92
CA PHE A 512 10.95 4.62 -10.18
C PHE A 512 11.96 4.69 -9.02
N TRP A 513 12.27 3.53 -8.42
CA TRP A 513 13.23 3.43 -7.33
C TRP A 513 14.61 3.95 -7.77
N ARG A 514 14.97 5.14 -7.28
CA ARG A 514 16.29 5.70 -7.46
C ARG A 514 17.27 4.95 -6.56
N VAL A 515 18.13 4.13 -7.16
CA VAL A 515 19.17 3.35 -6.47
C VAL A 515 20.53 4.04 -6.53
N TRP A 516 20.70 4.99 -7.45
CA TRP A 516 21.97 5.70 -7.65
C TRP A 516 21.76 7.21 -7.60
N ASN A 517 22.36 7.82 -6.58
CA ASN A 517 22.41 9.28 -6.42
C ASN A 517 23.80 9.77 -6.81
N ALA A 518 23.95 10.21 -8.06
CA ALA A 518 25.15 10.87 -8.52
C ALA A 518 25.06 12.39 -8.26
N ALA A 519 26.18 13.01 -7.88
CA ALA A 519 26.27 14.48 -7.76
C ALA A 519 26.21 15.22 -9.11
N GLY A 520 26.35 14.49 -10.23
CA GLY A 520 26.33 15.04 -11.57
C GLY A 520 25.15 14.53 -12.40
N SER A 521 25.29 14.55 -13.72
CA SER A 521 24.27 14.06 -14.65
C SER A 521 24.25 12.54 -14.81
N ASP A 522 25.05 11.80 -14.05
CA ASP A 522 25.13 10.36 -14.26
C ASP A 522 23.85 9.64 -13.81
N GLY A 523 23.43 8.66 -14.62
CA GLY A 523 22.21 7.88 -14.40
C GLY A 523 20.92 8.51 -14.91
N ARG A 524 20.92 9.80 -15.27
CA ARG A 524 19.74 10.58 -15.68
C ARG A 524 19.09 10.09 -16.97
N GLY A 525 17.85 9.67 -16.93
CA GLY A 525 17.13 9.14 -18.10
C GLY A 525 17.20 7.62 -18.17
N VAL A 526 17.91 6.92 -17.27
CA VAL A 526 17.85 5.45 -17.21
C VAL A 526 16.65 5.00 -16.42
N ILE A 527 15.79 4.22 -17.06
CA ILE A 527 14.67 3.54 -16.41
C ILE A 527 14.86 2.03 -16.54
N GLY A 528 14.64 1.32 -15.44
CA GLY A 528 14.60 -0.13 -15.40
C GLY A 528 13.22 -0.66 -15.02
N VAL A 529 12.89 -1.85 -15.51
CA VAL A 529 11.67 -2.59 -15.13
C VAL A 529 12.09 -4.01 -14.75
N LEU A 530 11.62 -4.49 -13.61
CA LEU A 530 11.83 -5.88 -13.18
C LEU A 530 10.68 -6.40 -12.32
N GLU A 531 10.48 -7.71 -12.36
CA GLU A 531 9.64 -8.43 -11.41
C GLU A 531 10.55 -9.22 -10.44
N ALA A 532 10.44 -8.93 -9.15
CA ALA A 532 11.31 -9.43 -8.09
C ALA A 532 10.52 -10.23 -7.05
N ASN A 533 10.05 -11.42 -7.45
CA ASN A 533 9.20 -12.27 -6.60
C ASN A 533 9.92 -12.88 -5.38
N PHE A 534 11.26 -12.73 -5.29
CA PHE A 534 12.08 -13.28 -4.20
C PHE A 534 12.25 -12.31 -3.02
N VAL A 535 11.80 -11.06 -3.16
CA VAL A 535 11.77 -10.07 -2.06
C VAL A 535 10.32 -9.85 -1.64
N GLU A 536 10.07 -9.82 -0.34
CA GLU A 536 8.72 -9.63 0.19
C GLU A 536 8.39 -8.13 0.30
N PRO A 537 7.20 -7.70 -0.15
CA PRO A 537 6.70 -6.35 0.08
C PRO A 537 6.51 -6.06 1.57
N ALA A 538 6.62 -4.79 1.94
CA ALA A 538 6.20 -4.31 3.26
C ALA A 538 4.66 -4.36 3.38
N HIS A 539 4.14 -4.18 4.61
CA HIS A 539 2.70 -4.28 4.91
C HIS A 539 1.82 -3.38 4.03
N ASP A 540 2.26 -2.17 3.68
CA ASP A 540 1.54 -1.20 2.85
C ASP A 540 1.70 -1.42 1.33
N LYS A 541 2.52 -2.41 0.94
CA LYS A 541 2.90 -2.73 -0.44
C LYS A 541 3.46 -1.54 -1.23
N GLN A 542 4.01 -0.52 -0.56
CA GLN A 542 4.67 0.64 -1.19
C GLN A 542 6.21 0.58 -1.07
N GLY A 543 6.71 -0.50 -0.48
CA GLY A 543 8.13 -0.77 -0.31
C GLY A 543 8.37 -2.25 -0.06
N PHE A 544 9.63 -2.59 0.20
CA PHE A 544 10.05 -3.95 0.53
C PHE A 544 10.55 -4.03 1.96
N GLU A 545 10.45 -5.21 2.55
CA GLU A 545 11.07 -5.50 3.83
C GLU A 545 12.59 -5.36 3.74
N ARG A 546 13.20 -4.72 4.74
CA ARG A 546 14.64 -4.50 4.80
C ARG A 546 15.37 -5.80 5.12
N THR A 547 15.68 -6.57 4.08
CA THR A 547 16.39 -7.84 4.16
C THR A 547 17.75 -7.79 3.47
N ASN A 548 18.64 -8.71 3.83
CA ASN A 548 19.93 -8.90 3.15
C ASN A 548 19.75 -9.18 1.65
N VAL A 549 18.66 -9.86 1.27
CA VAL A 549 18.33 -10.16 -0.13
C VAL A 549 18.01 -8.88 -0.90
N LEU A 550 17.20 -7.99 -0.32
CA LEU A 550 16.90 -6.68 -0.91
C LEU A 550 18.18 -5.83 -1.09
N SER A 551 19.05 -5.78 -0.07
CA SER A 551 20.30 -5.03 -0.15
C SER A 551 21.22 -5.53 -1.27
N ARG A 552 21.32 -6.86 -1.46
CA ARG A 552 22.08 -7.45 -2.58
C ARG A 552 21.47 -7.10 -3.94
N LEU A 553 20.14 -7.10 -4.04
CA LEU A 553 19.44 -6.67 -5.25
C LEU A 553 19.77 -5.19 -5.55
N GLU A 554 19.64 -4.31 -4.56
CA GLU A 554 19.96 -2.87 -4.71
C GLU A 554 21.38 -2.65 -5.22
N GLN A 555 22.38 -3.25 -4.57
CA GLN A 555 23.79 -3.16 -5.00
C GLN A 555 23.97 -3.63 -6.44
N ARG A 556 23.27 -4.70 -6.83
CA ARG A 556 23.32 -5.20 -8.20
C ARG A 556 22.68 -4.22 -9.19
N LEU A 557 21.53 -3.63 -8.86
CA LEU A 557 20.86 -2.64 -9.71
C LEU A 557 21.74 -1.40 -9.91
N VAL A 558 22.40 -0.90 -8.86
CA VAL A 558 23.38 0.19 -8.96
C VAL A 558 24.49 -0.16 -9.95
N GLN A 559 25.07 -1.35 -9.84
CA GLN A 559 26.15 -1.77 -10.73
C GLN A 559 25.67 -1.87 -12.18
N MET A 560 24.47 -2.42 -12.40
CA MET A 560 23.86 -2.52 -13.73
C MET A 560 23.61 -1.14 -14.33
N GLN A 561 22.99 -0.22 -13.58
CA GLN A 561 22.71 1.15 -14.02
C GLN A 561 23.99 1.90 -14.37
N LYS A 562 25.02 1.84 -13.52
CA LYS A 562 26.32 2.48 -13.77
C LYS A 562 27.01 1.96 -15.04
N THR A 563 27.00 0.64 -15.22
CA THR A 563 27.62 -0.02 -16.37
C THR A 563 26.90 0.35 -17.67
N TYR A 564 25.57 0.26 -17.66
CA TYR A 564 24.75 0.64 -18.80
C TYR A 564 24.91 2.12 -19.13
N TRP A 565 24.78 3.01 -18.14
CA TRP A 565 24.93 4.45 -18.32
C TRP A 565 26.26 4.80 -18.96
N SER A 566 27.37 4.33 -18.36
CA SER A 566 28.73 4.65 -18.85
C SER A 566 28.96 4.15 -20.27
N THR A 567 28.30 3.06 -20.66
CA THR A 567 28.45 2.47 -21.99
C THR A 567 27.63 3.21 -23.05
N TYR A 568 26.44 3.72 -22.71
CA TYR A 568 25.49 4.26 -23.71
C TYR A 568 25.23 5.76 -23.60
N CYS A 569 25.69 6.46 -22.55
CA CYS A 569 25.42 7.88 -22.32
C CYS A 569 25.81 8.78 -23.52
N HIS A 570 26.91 8.47 -24.20
CA HIS A 570 27.38 9.20 -25.37
C HIS A 570 26.41 9.14 -26.56
N LYS A 571 25.54 8.12 -26.63
CA LYS A 571 24.52 8.01 -27.69
C LYS A 571 23.31 8.92 -27.46
N ILE A 572 23.18 9.46 -26.25
CA ILE A 572 22.07 10.31 -25.81
C ILE A 572 22.48 11.80 -25.74
N GLY A 573 23.76 12.11 -25.95
CA GLY A 573 24.27 13.49 -25.96
C GLY A 573 25.16 13.84 -24.77
N TYR A 574 25.33 12.92 -23.81
CA TYR A 574 26.26 13.13 -22.70
C TYR A 574 27.72 12.95 -23.11
N ALA A 575 28.63 13.61 -22.39
CA ALA A 575 30.06 13.42 -22.60
C ALA A 575 30.48 11.96 -22.33
N PRO A 576 31.24 11.30 -23.22
CA PRO A 576 31.76 9.98 -22.98
C PRO A 576 32.61 9.97 -21.70
N ARG A 577 32.27 9.11 -20.74
CA ARG A 577 33.16 8.85 -19.61
C ARG A 577 34.41 8.16 -20.15
N ARG A 578 35.55 8.84 -20.11
CA ARG A 578 36.85 8.22 -20.37
C ARG A 578 37.06 7.16 -19.29
N HIS A 579 36.90 5.89 -19.65
CA HIS A 579 37.53 4.82 -18.88
C HIS A 579 39.03 5.12 -18.89
N LYS A 580 39.59 5.61 -17.78
CA LYS A 580 41.01 5.41 -17.52
C LYS A 580 41.17 3.89 -17.49
N LYS A 581 41.56 3.30 -18.63
CA LYS A 581 42.18 1.99 -18.64
C LYS A 581 43.27 2.06 -17.58
N LEU A 582 43.15 1.26 -16.53
CA LEU A 582 44.29 0.82 -15.74
C LEU A 582 45.21 0.08 -16.72
N LEU A 583 46.10 0.83 -17.35
CA LEU A 583 47.27 0.31 -18.04
C LEU A 583 48.30 0.05 -16.94
N GLY A 584 48.53 -1.23 -16.66
CA GLY A 584 49.60 -1.71 -15.80
C GLY A 584 49.10 -2.58 -14.66
N GLU A 585 48.86 -3.87 -14.92
CA GLU A 585 49.72 -4.95 -14.40
C GLU A 585 49.21 -6.34 -14.87
N SER A 586 50.19 -7.21 -15.05
CA SER A 586 50.27 -8.55 -15.60
C SER A 586 49.03 -9.47 -15.59
N ALA A 587 48.94 -10.23 -16.69
CA ALA A 587 48.14 -11.43 -16.90
C ALA A 587 48.06 -12.37 -15.68
N THR A 588 46.85 -12.71 -15.28
CA THR A 588 46.48 -14.07 -14.87
C THR A 588 45.02 -14.34 -15.24
N SER A 589 44.82 -15.51 -15.81
CA SER A 589 43.57 -16.04 -16.36
C SER A 589 42.44 -16.09 -15.32
N PHE A 590 41.27 -15.54 -15.66
CA PHE A 590 39.98 -16.08 -15.21
C PHE A 590 38.97 -15.97 -16.35
N SER A 591 38.62 -17.13 -16.92
CA SER A 591 37.57 -17.28 -17.93
C SER A 591 36.19 -17.07 -17.30
N PHE A 592 35.46 -16.05 -17.74
CA PHE A 592 34.00 -16.00 -17.60
C PHE A 592 33.37 -16.30 -18.95
N LEU A 593 32.64 -17.42 -19.02
CA LEU A 593 31.85 -17.82 -20.18
C LEU A 593 30.68 -16.85 -20.35
N PHE A 594 30.69 -16.06 -21.41
CA PHE A 594 29.51 -15.38 -21.95
C PHE A 594 28.99 -16.19 -23.13
N THR A 595 27.80 -16.78 -23.02
CA THR A 595 27.07 -17.30 -24.18
C THR A 595 26.31 -16.16 -24.86
N PHE A 596 26.87 -15.64 -25.94
CA PHE A 596 26.18 -14.78 -26.89
C PHE A 596 25.45 -15.66 -27.91
N GLY A 597 24.12 -15.61 -27.92
CA GLY A 597 23.31 -16.18 -29.00
C GLY A 597 23.19 -15.19 -30.15
N ASN A 598 24.06 -15.28 -31.16
CA ASN A 598 23.87 -14.60 -32.43
C ASN A 598 23.20 -15.55 -33.43
N LYS A 599 22.02 -15.16 -33.91
CA LYS A 599 21.43 -15.65 -35.16
C LYS A 599 22.40 -15.39 -36.30
N LYS A 600 22.66 -16.41 -37.11
CA LYS A 600 23.16 -16.26 -38.48
C LYS A 600 22.27 -17.05 -39.42
N ASP A 601 21.82 -16.34 -40.42
CA ASP A 601 21.23 -16.83 -41.66
C ASP A 601 22.17 -17.82 -42.36
N CYS A 602 21.58 -18.85 -42.97
CA CYS A 602 22.18 -19.62 -44.06
C CYS A 602 21.10 -19.86 -45.11
N ASP A 603 21.18 -19.11 -46.22
CA ASP A 603 20.65 -19.52 -47.52
C ASP A 603 21.54 -20.64 -48.10
N PHE A 604 20.95 -21.69 -48.67
CA PHE A 604 21.10 -22.05 -50.09
C PHE A 604 20.33 -23.33 -50.48
N CYS A 605 19.45 -23.15 -51.47
CA CYS A 605 19.06 -24.00 -52.61
C CYS A 605 18.61 -25.47 -52.46
N ASP A 606 17.33 -25.64 -52.85
CA ASP A 606 16.81 -26.47 -53.96
C ASP A 606 17.11 -27.97 -54.02
N ILE A 607 16.04 -28.78 -53.98
CA ILE A 607 15.72 -29.82 -54.96
C ILE A 607 14.20 -30.16 -54.89
N PHE A 608 13.53 -29.89 -56.01
CA PHE A 608 12.34 -30.50 -56.62
C PHE A 608 11.41 -31.49 -55.87
N SER A 609 10.13 -31.07 -55.85
CA SER A 609 8.93 -31.77 -56.38
C SER A 609 8.06 -32.70 -55.52
N PRO A 610 6.74 -32.79 -55.85
CA PRO A 610 5.66 -33.01 -54.89
C PRO A 610 4.97 -34.37 -55.03
N LEU A 611 4.26 -34.81 -53.99
CA LEU A 611 3.22 -35.84 -54.12
C LEU A 611 2.09 -35.61 -53.09
N MET A 612 0.91 -35.36 -53.63
CA MET A 612 -0.39 -35.61 -53.01
C MET A 612 -0.47 -37.05 -52.49
N PHE A 613 -1.16 -37.29 -51.36
CA PHE A 613 -2.46 -37.98 -51.36
C PHE A 613 -3.12 -38.00 -49.97
N CYS A 614 -4.44 -38.06 -50.02
CA CYS A 614 -5.49 -38.07 -49.01
C CYS A 614 -5.31 -38.90 -47.73
N GLY A 615 -6.03 -38.44 -46.70
CA GLY A 615 -6.50 -39.17 -45.53
C GLY A 615 -7.38 -38.26 -44.69
#